data_AF-X1HZX5-F1
#
_entry.id   AF-X1HZX5-F1
#
_cell.length_a   1.000
_cell.length_b   1.000
_cell.length_c   1.000
_cell.angle_alpha   90.00
_cell.angle_beta   90.00
_cell.angle_gamma   90.00
#
_symmetry.space_group_name_H-M   'P 1'
#
loop_
_entity.id
_entity.type
_entity.pdbx_description
1 polymer ?
#
loop_
_entity_poly.entity_id
_entity_poly.type
_entity_poly.pdbx_seq_one_letter_code
_entity_poly.pdbx_strand_id
1 'polypeptide(L)' 'MNPADRIALDKALEMKASLAGEEITVITAGPARAEQVLHMALAAGADEVVHLKDEVFEASDAYTTALALSQVI' A
#
# COMPACT_ATOMS: atom_id res chain seq x y z
N MET A 1 -1.50 -8.92 4.20
CA MET A 1 -2.43 -7.82 3.94
C MET A 1 -3.48 -7.80 5.03
N ASN A 2 -3.75 -6.66 5.66
CA ASN A 2 -4.83 -6.55 6.64
C ASN A 2 -6.20 -6.67 5.93
N PRO A 3 -7.22 -7.30 6.53
CA PRO A 3 -8.58 -7.28 6.00
C PRO A 3 -9.11 -5.89 5.60
N ALA A 4 -8.77 -4.84 6.35
CA ALA A 4 -9.17 -3.47 6.00
C ALA A 4 -8.52 -2.98 4.70
N ASP A 5 -7.21 -3.23 4.51
CA ASP A 5 -6.47 -2.86 3.30
C ASP A 5 -7.02 -3.57 2.06
N ARG A 6 -7.47 -4.82 2.22
CA ARG A 6 -8.09 -5.57 1.14
C ARG A 6 -9.37 -4.90 0.65
N ILE A 7 -10.24 -4.50 1.59
CA ILE A 7 -11.48 -3.78 1.26
C ILE A 7 -11.16 -2.45 0.57
N ALA A 8 -10.11 -1.74 1.03
CA ALA A 8 -9.68 -0.50 0.41
C ALA A 8 -9.20 -0.71 -1.04
N LEU A 9 -8.40 -1.76 -1.30
CA LEU A 9 -7.95 -2.10 -2.65
C LEU A 9 -9.12 -2.51 -3.57
N ASP A 10 -10.04 -3.34 -3.07
CA ASP A 10 -11.22 -3.75 -3.85
C ASP A 10 -12.08 -2.52 -4.23
N LYS A 11 -12.17 -1.51 -3.34
CA LYS A 11 -12.86 -0.25 -3.64
C LYS A 11 -12.11 0.62 -4.63
N ALA A 12 -10.78 0.68 -4.55
CA ALA A 12 -9.97 1.38 -5.55
C ALA A 12 -10.14 0.77 -6.95
N LEU A 13 -10.19 -0.57 -7.05
CA LEU A 13 -10.45 -1.28 -8.30
C LEU A 13 -11.85 -0.99 -8.86
N GLU A 14 -12.88 -0.93 -8.01
CA GLU A 14 -14.24 -0.52 -8.41
C GLU A 14 -14.28 0.92 -8.95
N MET A 15 -13.55 1.84 -8.30
CA MET A 15 -13.42 3.22 -8.77
C MET A 15 -12.70 3.29 -10.12
N LYS A 16 -11.57 2.59 -10.27
CA LYS A 16 -10.82 2.52 -11.54
C LYS A 16 -11.66 1.92 -12.68
N ALA A 17 -12.52 0.95 -12.40
CA ALA A 17 -13.45 0.42 -13.41
C ALA A 17 -14.47 1.46 -13.91
N SER A 18 -14.75 2.48 -13.09
CA SER A 18 -15.73 3.53 -13.37
C SER A 18 -15.10 4.83 -13.92
N LEU A 19 -13.78 4.99 -13.79
CA LEU A 19 -13.02 6.19 -14.13
C LEU A 19 -11.92 5.84 -15.13
N ALA A 20 -11.97 6.41 -16.33
CA ALA A 20 -10.98 6.12 -17.36
C ALA A 20 -9.63 6.78 -17.06
N GLY A 21 -8.54 5.99 -17.11
CA GLY A 21 -7.16 6.50 -17.01
C GLY A 21 -6.60 6.60 -15.59
N GLU A 22 -7.27 6.03 -14.58
CA GLU A 22 -6.77 6.01 -13.20
C GLU A 22 -5.76 4.87 -12.99
N GLU A 23 -4.73 5.14 -12.18
CA GLU A 23 -3.73 4.17 -11.74
C GLU A 23 -3.81 3.95 -10.23
N ILE A 24 -3.61 2.69 -9.80
CA ILE A 24 -3.63 2.28 -8.40
C ILE A 24 -2.20 2.01 -7.98
N THR A 25 -1.65 2.91 -7.17
CA THR A 25 -0.37 2.71 -6.48
C THR A 25 -0.62 2.24 -5.04
N VAL A 26 -0.06 1.09 -4.65
CA VAL A 26 -0.12 0.58 -3.28
C VAL A 26 1.19 0.83 -2.55
N ILE A 27 1.13 1.51 -1.41
CA ILE A 27 2.30 1.86 -0.60
C ILE A 27 2.27 1.05 0.69
N THR A 28 3.39 0.44 1.07
CA THR A 28 3.57 -0.17 2.40
C THR A 28 4.85 0.33 3.05
N ALA A 29 4.80 0.55 4.37
CA ALA A 29 5.95 0.88 5.19
C ALA A 29 6.20 -0.26 6.17
N GLY A 30 7.41 -0.82 6.15
CA GLY A 30 7.70 -2.00 6.95
C GLY A 30 9.03 -2.67 6.65
N PRO A 31 9.42 -3.65 7.49
CA PRO A 31 10.60 -4.49 7.29
C PRO A 31 10.51 -5.31 6.01
N ALA A 32 11.58 -6.04 5.66
CA ALA A 32 11.64 -6.83 4.43
C ALA A 32 10.44 -7.79 4.24
N ARG A 33 9.90 -8.37 5.32
CA ARG A 33 8.74 -9.26 5.27
C ARG A 33 7.44 -8.61 4.77
N ALA A 34 7.33 -7.28 4.84
CA ALA A 34 6.15 -6.55 4.35
C ALA A 34 6.02 -6.61 2.81
N GLU A 35 7.11 -6.94 2.10
CA GLU A 35 7.13 -7.08 0.64
C GLU A 35 6.09 -8.10 0.13
N GLN A 36 5.80 -9.16 0.89
CA GLN A 36 4.79 -10.14 0.52
C GLN A 36 3.40 -9.50 0.32
N VAL A 37 3.08 -8.44 1.06
CA VAL A 37 1.81 -7.72 0.91
C VAL A 37 1.74 -6.97 -0.42
N LEU A 38 2.86 -6.43 -0.91
CA LEU A 38 2.93 -5.76 -2.20
C LEU A 38 2.76 -6.75 -3.35
N HIS A 39 3.36 -7.94 -3.25
CA HIS A 39 3.13 -9.02 -4.23
C HIS A 39 1.65 -9.43 -4.29
N MET A 40 0.97 -9.48 -3.14
CA MET A 40 -0.48 -9.72 -3.10
C MET A 40 -1.28 -8.58 -3.75
N ALA A 41 -0.85 -7.33 -3.58
CA ALA A 41 -1.50 -6.17 -4.18
C ALA A 41 -1.36 -6.14 -5.71
N LEU A 42 -0.16 -6.41 -6.23
CA LEU A 42 0.07 -6.58 -7.67
C LEU A 42 -0.79 -7.70 -8.25
N ALA A 43 -0.82 -8.86 -7.58
CA ALA A 43 -1.64 -10.00 -8.00
C ALA A 43 -3.16 -9.69 -7.98
N ALA A 44 -3.59 -8.76 -7.14
CA ALA A 44 -4.99 -8.32 -7.05
C ALA A 44 -5.36 -7.23 -8.07
N GLY A 45 -4.38 -6.62 -8.76
CA GLY A 45 -4.63 -5.62 -9.81
C GLY A 45 -4.18 -4.20 -9.49
N ALA A 46 -3.33 -4.00 -8.48
CA ALA A 46 -2.57 -2.75 -8.36
C ALA A 46 -1.62 -2.59 -9.57
N ASP A 47 -1.44 -1.36 -10.05
CA ASP A 47 -0.55 -1.07 -11.18
C ASP A 47 0.89 -0.93 -10.71
N GLU A 48 1.08 -0.19 -9.62
CA GLU A 48 2.38 0.13 -9.06
C GLU A 48 2.42 -0.15 -7.57
N VAL A 49 3.62 -0.44 -7.06
CA VAL A 49 3.85 -0.66 -5.64
C VAL A 49 5.07 0.08 -5.14
N VAL A 50 4.97 0.63 -3.93
CA VAL A 50 6.07 1.31 -3.26
C VAL A 50 6.32 0.65 -1.90
N HIS A 51 7.56 0.25 -1.67
CA HIS A 51 8.02 -0.25 -0.37
C HIS A 51 8.89 0.79 0.33
N LEU A 52 8.34 1.44 1.34
CA LEU A 52 9.16 2.13 2.35
C LEU A 52 9.80 1.07 3.26
N LYS A 53 10.95 0.55 2.79
CA LYS A 53 11.64 -0.57 3.41
C LYS A 53 12.65 -0.09 4.44
N ASP A 54 12.31 -0.24 5.70
CA ASP A 54 13.22 -0.02 6.82
C ASP A 54 12.75 -0.84 8.04
N GLU A 55 13.70 -1.41 8.78
CA GLU A 55 13.41 -2.16 10.01
C GLU A 55 12.88 -1.24 11.13
N VAL A 56 13.16 0.08 11.06
CA VAL A 56 12.65 1.07 12.02
C VAL A 56 11.12 1.08 12.12
N PHE A 57 10.43 0.67 11.05
CA PHE A 57 8.96 0.62 11.02
C PHE A 57 8.37 -0.45 11.94
N GLU A 58 9.14 -1.45 12.40
CA GLU A 58 8.65 -2.41 13.41
C GLU A 58 8.46 -1.79 14.79
N ALA A 59 9.23 -0.75 15.12
CA ALA A 59 9.17 -0.04 16.39
C ALA A 59 8.48 1.34 16.27
N SER A 60 8.03 1.69 15.05
CA SER A 60 7.39 2.96 14.75
C SER A 60 5.97 3.04 15.30
N ASP A 61 5.58 4.23 15.75
CA ASP A 61 4.20 4.51 16.14
C ASP A 61 3.34 4.95 14.93
N ALA A 62 2.06 5.21 15.18
CA ALA A 62 1.15 5.65 14.13
C ALA A 62 1.51 7.04 13.57
N TYR A 63 2.03 7.95 14.40
CA TYR A 63 2.41 9.30 13.97
C TYR A 63 3.60 9.27 13.00
N THR A 64 4.65 8.54 13.38
CA THR A 64 5.88 8.41 12.59
C THR A 64 5.61 7.69 11.28
N THR A 65 4.79 6.62 11.32
CA THR A 65 4.38 5.90 10.11
C THR A 65 3.55 6.80 9.18
N ALA A 66 2.60 7.57 9.72
CA ALA A 66 1.80 8.50 8.93
C ALA A 66 2.65 9.62 8.32
N LEU A 67 3.62 10.15 9.07
CA LEU A 67 4.57 11.16 8.58
C LEU A 67 5.44 10.60 7.45
N ALA A 68 5.94 9.37 7.57
CA ALA A 68 6.71 8.74 6.52
C ALA A 68 5.90 8.55 5.24
N LEU A 69 4.65 8.07 5.36
CA LEU A 69 3.74 7.89 4.22
C LEU A 69 3.39 9.22 3.54
N SER A 70 3.23 10.31 4.31
CA SER A 70 2.91 11.63 3.74
C SER A 70 4.05 12.28 2.95
N GLN A 71 5.28 11.76 3.03
CA GLN A 71 6.39 12.22 2.18
C GLN A 71 6.46 11.48 0.84
N VAL A 72 5.66 10.42 0.66
CA VAL A 72 5.61 9.60 -0.56
C VAL A 72 4.45 10.00 -1.47
N ILE A 73 3.38 10.52 -0.88
CA ILE A 73 2.16 11.00 -1.54
C ILE A 73 2.31 12.48 -1.86
#